data_AF-A0A5S4FPV3-F1
#
_entry.id   AF-A0A5S4FPV3-F1
#
_cell.length_a   1.000
_cell.length_b   1.000
_cell.length_c   1.000
_cell.angle_alpha   90.00
_cell.angle_beta   90.00
_cell.angle_gamma   90.00
#
_symmetry.space_group_name_H-M   'P 1'
#
loop_
_entity.id
_entity.type
_entity.pdbx_description
1 polymer ?
#
loop_
_entity_poly.entity_id
_entity_poly.type
_entity_poly.pdbx_seq_one_letter_code
_entity_poly.pdbx_strand_id
1 'polypeptide(L)'
;MNEQRKDILDMLAEGKITAEEAERLIAALERAQPPAAASPAARPKGKAKYLRVVMEFLEDGESGRLNVRVPLQLLRAGVQLAALIPPQALQRANAELSKSGVPFDLTQLKPEHLEALVEHLDEAVVELEQSDGHLRVFCE
;
A
#
# COMPACT_ATOMS: atom_id res chain seq x y z
N MET A 1 -3.25 -6.40 -21.51
CA MET A 1 -2.11 -6.59 -22.42
C MET A 1 -1.41 -5.25 -22.55
N ASN A 2 -0.10 -5.19 -22.30
CA ASN A 2 0.69 -3.96 -22.47
C ASN A 2 0.99 -3.81 -23.98
N GLU A 3 0.67 -2.67 -24.59
CA GLU A 3 0.89 -2.41 -26.03
C GLU A 3 2.35 -2.65 -26.44
N GLN A 4 3.30 -2.31 -25.56
CA GLN A 4 4.74 -2.52 -25.76
C GLN A 4 5.12 -4.01 -25.91
N ARG A 5 4.39 -4.91 -25.25
CA ARG A 5 4.61 -6.37 -25.38
C ARG A 5 4.14 -6.87 -26.75
N LYS A 6 3.11 -6.24 -27.32
CA LYS A 6 2.58 -6.61 -28.64
C LYS A 6 3.56 -6.20 -29.73
N ASP A 7 4.11 -4.99 -29.65
CA ASP A 7 5.10 -4.49 -30.62
C ASP A 7 6.36 -5.39 -30.68
N ILE A 8 6.84 -5.89 -29.54
CA ILE A 8 7.99 -6.82 -29.51
C ILE A 8 7.66 -8.15 -30.18
N LEU A 9 6.44 -8.67 -29.98
CA LEU A 9 6.01 -9.92 -30.62
C LEU A 9 5.80 -9.74 -32.12
N ASP A 10 5.32 -8.58 -32.55
CA ASP A 10 5.20 -8.24 -33.97
C ASP A 10 6.59 -8.11 -34.61
N MET A 11 7.57 -7.50 -33.93
CA MET A 11 8.96 -7.45 -34.38
C MET A 11 9.61 -8.84 -34.50
N LEU A 12 9.28 -9.76 -33.60
CA LEU A 12 9.73 -11.15 -33.67
C LEU A 12 9.07 -11.88 -34.86
N ALA A 13 7.77 -11.69 -35.07
CA ALA A 13 7.03 -12.28 -36.19
C ALA A 13 7.52 -11.77 -37.55
N GLU A 14 7.91 -10.49 -37.62
CA GLU A 14 8.55 -9.88 -38.78
C GLU A 14 10.02 -10.26 -38.95
N GLY A 15 10.62 -10.98 -37.98
CA GLY A 15 12.01 -11.41 -38.01
C GLY A 15 13.03 -10.30 -37.79
N LYS A 16 12.61 -9.14 -37.27
CA LYS A 16 13.48 -7.99 -36.98
C LYS A 16 14.37 -8.21 -35.76
N ILE A 17 14.00 -9.15 -34.89
CA ILE A 17 14.74 -9.56 -33.70
C ILE A 17 14.72 -11.08 -33.57
N THR A 18 15.68 -11.60 -32.82
CA THR A 18 15.76 -13.03 -32.46
C THR A 18 14.88 -13.34 -31.24
N ALA A 19 14.59 -14.63 -31.03
CA ALA A 19 13.85 -15.09 -29.86
C ALA A 19 14.51 -14.68 -28.53
N GLU A 20 15.85 -14.74 -28.46
CA GLU A 20 16.61 -14.35 -27.26
C GLU A 20 16.53 -12.84 -27.00
N GLU A 21 16.55 -12.01 -28.05
CA GLU A 21 16.38 -10.56 -27.91
C GLU A 21 14.97 -10.19 -27.47
N ALA A 22 13.95 -10.85 -28.04
CA ALA A 22 12.56 -10.68 -27.64
C ALA A 22 12.37 -11.03 -26.14
N GLU A 23 12.94 -12.15 -25.69
CA GLU A 23 12.88 -12.56 -24.29
C GLU A 23 13.55 -11.54 -23.35
N ARG A 24 14.72 -11.01 -23.73
CA ARG A 24 15.41 -9.96 -22.96
C ARG A 24 14.59 -8.67 -22.88
N LEU A 25 13.97 -8.24 -23.97
CA LEU A 25 13.15 -7.02 -24.02
C LEU A 25 11.87 -7.17 -23.18
N ILE A 26 11.20 -8.32 -23.26
CA ILE A 26 10.03 -8.63 -22.45
C ILE A 26 10.40 -8.67 -20.96
N ALA A 27 11.51 -9.32 -20.60
CA ALA A 27 11.99 -9.37 -19.22
C ALA A 27 12.45 -8.00 -18.68
N ALA A 28 12.90 -7.09 -19.55
CA ALA A 28 13.20 -5.71 -19.18
C ALA A 28 11.92 -4.89 -18.93
N LEU A 29 10.89 -5.07 -19.78
CA LEU A 29 9.57 -4.46 -19.59
C LEU A 29 8.91 -4.92 -18.29
N GLU A 30 8.96 -6.21 -17.96
CA GLU A 30 8.38 -6.74 -16.73
C GLU A 30 9.10 -6.23 -15.47
N ARG A 31 10.39 -5.89 -15.55
CA ARG A 31 11.16 -5.25 -14.47
C ARG A 31 10.94 -3.73 -14.37
N ALA A 32 10.67 -3.07 -15.50
CA ALA A 32 10.36 -1.64 -15.56
C ALA A 32 8.89 -1.34 -15.22
N GLN A 33 8.02 -2.35 -15.29
CA GLN A 33 6.68 -2.27 -14.73
C GLN A 33 6.83 -2.16 -13.20
N PRO A 34 6.32 -1.09 -12.56
CA PRO A 34 6.17 -1.10 -11.10
C PRO A 34 5.38 -2.37 -10.76
N PRO A 35 5.72 -3.07 -9.66
CA PRO A 35 5.05 -4.32 -9.31
C PRO A 35 3.56 -4.04 -9.36
N ALA A 36 2.88 -4.63 -10.35
CA ALA A 36 1.46 -4.42 -10.54
C ALA A 36 0.84 -4.71 -9.18
N ALA A 37 0.30 -3.67 -8.54
CA ALA A 37 -0.34 -3.78 -7.26
C ALA A 37 -1.29 -4.96 -7.41
N ALA A 38 -0.96 -6.08 -6.75
CA ALA A 38 -1.73 -7.29 -6.89
C ALA A 38 -3.16 -6.88 -6.59
N SER A 39 -4.01 -6.88 -7.62
CA SER A 39 -5.44 -6.67 -7.47
C SER A 39 -5.85 -7.67 -6.41
N PRO A 40 -6.49 -7.23 -5.31
CA PRO A 40 -6.71 -8.11 -4.19
C PRO A 40 -7.52 -9.29 -4.71
N ALA A 41 -6.90 -10.47 -4.70
CA ALA A 41 -7.62 -11.72 -4.87
C ALA A 41 -8.77 -11.65 -3.86
N ALA A 42 -10.01 -11.80 -4.34
CA ALA A 42 -11.21 -11.70 -3.53
C ALA A 42 -10.99 -12.52 -2.24
N ARG A 43 -10.86 -11.82 -1.11
CA ARG A 43 -10.44 -12.44 0.14
C ARG A 43 -11.51 -13.45 0.56
N PRO A 44 -11.12 -14.63 1.08
CA PRO A 44 -12.07 -15.46 1.81
C PRO A 44 -12.61 -14.64 2.99
N LYS A 45 -13.94 -14.55 3.12
CA LYS A 45 -14.63 -13.86 4.22
C LYS A 45 -14.11 -14.36 5.57
N GLY A 46 -13.18 -13.64 6.16
CA GLY A 46 -12.56 -13.97 7.43
C GLY A 46 -12.01 -12.70 8.05
N LYS A 47 -12.29 -12.49 9.34
CA LYS A 47 -11.91 -11.26 10.06
C LYS A 47 -10.43 -10.93 9.82
N ALA A 48 -10.16 -9.74 9.29
CA ALA A 48 -8.82 -9.18 9.19
C ALA A 48 -8.02 -9.40 10.48
N LYS A 49 -6.78 -9.89 10.33
CA LYS A 49 -5.86 -10.15 11.45
C LYS A 49 -4.84 -9.03 11.60
N TYR A 50 -4.47 -8.37 10.50
CA TYR A 50 -3.45 -7.35 10.44
C TYR A 50 -3.89 -6.16 9.60
N LEU A 51 -3.45 -4.96 9.99
CA LEU A 51 -3.36 -3.80 9.11
C LEU A 51 -1.95 -3.77 8.52
N ARG A 52 -1.85 -3.69 7.20
CA ARG A 52 -0.59 -3.67 6.48
C ARG A 52 -0.41 -2.34 5.76
N VAL A 53 0.77 -1.77 5.91
CA VAL A 53 1.19 -0.54 5.24
C VAL A 53 2.43 -0.86 4.41
N VAL A 54 2.32 -0.70 3.11
CA VAL A 54 3.44 -0.88 2.17
C VAL A 54 3.66 0.45 1.48
N MET A 55 4.89 0.96 1.51
CA MET A 55 5.28 2.16 0.79
C MET A 55 6.56 1.88 0.03
N GLU A 56 6.62 2.35 -1.20
CA GLU A 56 7.84 2.49 -1.99
C GLU A 56 7.99 3.99 -2.27
N PHE A 57 9.15 4.56 -2.04
CA PHE A 57 9.37 5.99 -2.15
C PHE A 57 10.77 6.29 -2.66
N LEU A 58 10.94 7.46 -3.27
CA LEU A 58 12.22 8.00 -3.71
C LEU A 58 12.57 9.20 -2.83
N GLU A 59 13.68 9.12 -2.10
CA GLU A 59 14.19 10.21 -1.26
C GLU A 59 15.64 10.47 -1.64
N ASP A 60 15.97 11.71 -2.01
CA ASP A 60 17.31 12.13 -2.47
C ASP A 60 17.92 11.28 -3.60
N GLY A 61 17.06 10.70 -4.46
CA GLY A 61 17.46 9.84 -5.57
C GLY A 61 17.71 8.37 -5.20
N GLU A 62 17.53 8.00 -3.94
CA GLU A 62 17.58 6.62 -3.47
C GLU A 62 16.17 6.05 -3.30
N SER A 63 15.98 4.79 -3.70
CA SER A 63 14.70 4.08 -3.51
C SER A 63 14.62 3.47 -2.11
N GLY A 64 13.61 3.85 -1.36
CA GLY A 64 13.23 3.29 -0.06
C GLY A 64 12.01 2.37 -0.16
N ARG A 65 11.94 1.39 0.74
CA ARG A 65 10.76 0.53 0.91
C ARG A 65 10.40 0.37 2.38
N LEU A 66 9.15 0.63 2.70
CA LEU A 66 8.54 0.39 4.00
C LEU A 66 7.50 -0.72 3.88
N ASN A 67 7.51 -1.65 4.82
CA ASN A 67 6.53 -2.73 4.89
C ASN A 67 6.23 -3.05 6.36
N VAL A 68 5.12 -2.50 6.85
CA VAL A 68 4.70 -2.61 8.25
C VAL A 68 3.48 -3.50 8.35
N ARG A 69 3.47 -4.38 9.35
CA ARG A 69 2.34 -5.24 9.67
C ARG A 69 1.94 -5.06 11.13
N VAL A 70 0.71 -4.59 11.36
CA VAL A 70 0.18 -4.27 12.69
C VAL A 70 -0.93 -5.26 13.05
N PRO A 71 -0.79 -6.10 14.08
CA PRO A 71 -1.85 -7.00 14.51
C PRO A 71 -3.08 -6.23 15.01
N LEU A 72 -4.25 -6.47 14.42
CA LEU A 72 -5.51 -5.82 14.82
C LEU A 72 -5.98 -6.26 16.20
N GLN A 73 -5.46 -7.37 16.73
CA GLN A 73 -5.69 -7.78 18.12
C GLN A 73 -5.12 -6.77 19.14
N LEU A 74 -4.07 -6.03 18.79
CA LEU A 74 -3.52 -4.98 19.67
C LEU A 74 -4.49 -3.80 19.83
N LEU A 75 -5.29 -3.52 18.79
CA LEU A 75 -6.35 -2.51 18.85
C LEU A 75 -7.45 -2.93 19.83
N ARG A 76 -7.79 -4.22 19.84
CA ARG A 76 -8.81 -4.80 20.73
C ARG A 76 -8.35 -4.92 22.17
N ALA A 77 -7.04 -5.08 22.40
CA ALA A 77 -6.47 -5.20 23.75
C ALA A 77 -6.47 -3.88 24.53
N GLY A 78 -6.94 -2.77 23.94
CA GLY A 78 -6.98 -1.47 24.59
C GLY A 78 -5.60 -0.90 24.92
N VAL A 79 -4.55 -1.43 24.28
CA VAL A 79 -3.24 -0.80 24.28
C VAL A 79 -3.44 0.56 23.60
N GLN A 80 -3.19 1.64 24.33
CA GLN A 80 -3.23 2.98 23.77
C GLN A 80 -2.21 3.03 22.63
N LEU A 81 -2.62 2.75 21.39
CA LEU A 81 -1.73 2.87 20.24
C LEU A 81 -1.12 4.27 20.17
N ALA A 82 -1.91 5.28 20.59
CA ALA A 82 -1.44 6.63 20.81
C ALA A 82 -0.21 6.69 21.73
N ALA A 83 -0.12 5.87 22.77
CA ALA A 83 1.05 5.83 23.66
C ALA A 83 2.32 5.26 23.01
N LEU A 84 2.21 4.54 21.89
CA LEU A 84 3.36 4.08 21.10
C LEU A 84 3.81 5.12 20.07
N ILE A 85 3.00 6.14 19.81
CA ILE A 85 3.30 7.20 18.85
C ILE A 85 3.93 8.38 19.61
N PRO A 86 5.08 8.89 19.18
CA PRO A 86 5.67 10.08 19.80
C PRO A 86 4.67 11.25 19.86
N PRO A 87 4.55 11.96 20.99
CA PRO A 87 3.54 13.01 21.17
C PRO A 87 3.54 14.09 20.06
N GLN A 88 4.72 14.42 19.55
CA GLN A 88 4.89 15.40 18.47
C GLN A 88 4.26 14.93 17.16
N ALA A 89 4.34 13.63 16.85
CA ALA A 89 3.72 13.05 15.66
C ALA A 89 2.20 13.02 15.79
N LEU A 90 1.69 12.66 16.97
CA LEU A 90 0.26 12.72 17.28
C LEU A 90 -0.33 14.12 17.12
N GLN A 91 0.35 15.14 17.66
CA GLN A 91 -0.10 16.53 17.54
C GLN A 91 -0.16 17.00 16.08
N ARG A 92 0.85 16.67 15.26
CA ARG A 92 0.85 16.98 13.83
C ARG A 92 -0.31 16.30 13.10
N ALA A 93 -0.51 15.01 13.35
CA ALA A 93 -1.61 14.26 12.74
C ALA A 93 -2.99 14.84 13.11
N ASN A 94 -3.23 15.13 14.40
CA ASN A 94 -4.48 15.76 14.85
C ASN A 94 -4.71 17.14 14.21
N ALA A 95 -3.66 17.95 14.04
CA ALA A 95 -3.78 19.25 13.40
C ALA A 95 -4.21 19.13 11.92
N GLU A 96 -3.65 18.17 11.18
CA GLU A 96 -4.03 17.92 9.79
C GLU A 96 -5.44 17.34 9.65
N LEU A 97 -5.86 16.44 10.56
CA LEU A 97 -7.22 15.93 10.61
C LEU A 97 -8.24 17.06 10.84
N SER A 98 -7.95 17.94 11.80
CA SER A 98 -8.79 19.10 12.11
C SER A 98 -8.91 20.06 10.92
N LYS A 99 -7.79 20.38 10.25
CA LYS A 99 -7.79 21.18 9.01
C LYS A 99 -8.62 20.53 7.90
N SER A 100 -8.58 19.20 7.81
CA SER A 100 -9.34 18.42 6.84
C SER A 100 -10.82 18.24 7.21
N GLY A 101 -11.27 18.83 8.33
CA GLY A 101 -12.66 18.74 8.78
C GLY A 101 -13.05 17.38 9.36
N VAL A 102 -12.07 16.56 9.75
CA VAL A 102 -12.30 15.25 10.38
C VAL A 102 -12.37 15.45 11.89
N PRO A 103 -13.55 15.31 12.54
CA PRO A 103 -13.73 15.58 13.96
C PRO A 103 -13.26 14.39 14.80
N PHE A 104 -11.98 14.04 14.68
CA PHE A 104 -11.40 12.86 15.30
C PHE A 104 -10.11 13.22 16.04
N ASP A 105 -10.06 12.93 17.35
CA ASP A 105 -8.87 13.14 18.18
C ASP A 105 -8.20 11.79 18.47
N LEU A 106 -7.02 11.59 17.89
CA LEU A 106 -6.22 10.37 18.05
C LEU A 106 -5.79 10.13 19.49
N THR A 107 -5.77 11.16 20.35
CA THR A 107 -5.42 11.02 21.78
C THR A 107 -6.58 10.51 22.63
N GLN A 108 -7.82 10.58 22.12
CA GLN A 108 -9.03 10.14 22.80
C GLN A 108 -9.57 8.81 22.27
N LEU A 109 -8.72 8.05 21.57
CA LEU A 109 -9.03 6.71 21.07
C LEU A 109 -9.32 5.75 22.24
N LYS A 110 -10.60 5.45 22.44
CA LYS A 110 -11.04 4.43 23.40
C LYS A 110 -11.07 3.04 22.76
N PRO A 111 -10.78 1.98 23.53
CA PRO A 111 -10.85 0.60 23.04
C PRO A 111 -12.22 0.26 22.44
N GLU A 112 -13.30 0.75 23.06
CA GLU A 112 -14.68 0.48 22.60
C GLU A 112 -14.94 0.99 21.16
N HIS A 113 -14.35 2.12 20.78
CA HIS A 113 -14.53 2.69 19.44
C HIS A 113 -13.69 1.96 18.38
N LEU A 114 -12.58 1.34 18.80
CA LEU A 114 -11.69 0.62 17.89
C LEU A 114 -12.28 -0.71 17.44
N GLU A 115 -13.08 -1.37 18.27
CA GLU A 115 -13.66 -2.68 17.90
C GLU A 115 -14.63 -2.56 16.72
N ALA A 116 -15.53 -1.58 16.77
CA ALA A 116 -16.41 -1.26 15.65
C ALA A 116 -15.61 -0.82 14.41
N LEU A 117 -14.56 0.00 14.58
CA LEU A 117 -13.72 0.43 13.46
C LEU A 117 -13.04 -0.76 12.77
N VAL A 118 -12.51 -1.72 13.54
CA VAL A 118 -11.83 -2.90 12.99
C VAL A 118 -12.75 -3.77 12.15
N GLU A 119 -14.04 -3.87 12.48
CA GLU A 119 -15.02 -4.59 11.65
C GLU A 119 -15.21 -3.93 10.27
N HIS A 120 -15.17 -2.60 10.20
CA HIS A 120 -15.32 -1.85 8.95
C HIS A 120 -14.01 -1.76 8.15
N LEU A 121 -12.84 -1.90 8.80
CA LEU A 121 -11.54 -1.84 8.15
C LEU A 121 -11.23 -3.05 7.26
N ASP A 122 -11.94 -4.17 7.42
CA ASP A 122 -11.67 -5.39 6.65
C ASP A 122 -11.74 -5.14 5.13
N GLU A 123 -12.68 -4.31 4.69
CA GLU A 123 -12.85 -3.95 3.28
C GLU A 123 -12.06 -2.70 2.86
N ALA A 124 -11.41 -2.02 3.82
CA ALA A 124 -10.71 -0.77 3.54
C ALA A 124 -9.39 -1.05 2.78
N VAL A 125 -9.27 -0.38 1.64
CA VAL A 125 -8.03 -0.31 0.85
C VAL A 125 -7.79 1.16 0.52
N VAL A 126 -6.61 1.66 0.87
CA VAL A 126 -6.15 3.00 0.52
C VAL A 126 -4.90 2.84 -0.34
N GLU A 127 -4.93 3.45 -1.52
CA GLU A 127 -3.83 3.45 -2.47
C GLU A 127 -3.55 4.91 -2.88
N LEU A 128 -2.28 5.29 -2.84
CA LEU A 128 -1.79 6.59 -3.28
C LEU A 128 -0.62 6.36 -4.22
N GLU A 129 -0.76 6.82 -5.46
CA GLU A 129 0.30 6.81 -6.47
C GLU A 129 0.75 8.25 -6.75
N GLN A 130 2.04 8.48 -6.63
CA GLN A 130 2.72 9.74 -6.97
C GLN A 130 3.98 9.44 -7.79
N SER A 131 4.51 10.47 -8.45
CA SER A 131 5.71 10.33 -9.30
C SER A 131 6.95 9.86 -8.53
N ASP A 132 7.00 10.14 -7.23
CA ASP A 132 8.09 9.86 -6.30
C ASP A 132 7.77 8.73 -5.32
N GLY A 133 6.61 8.08 -5.42
CA GLY A 133 6.29 6.95 -4.54
C GLY A 133 4.89 6.39 -4.68
N HIS A 134 4.69 5.21 -4.08
CA HIS A 134 3.40 4.53 -3.97
C HIS A 134 3.19 4.06 -2.53
N LEU A 135 2.02 4.37 -1.96
CA LEU A 135 1.58 3.91 -0.64
C LEU A 135 0.33 3.05 -0.77
N ARG A 136 0.30 1.92 -0.06
CA ARG A 136 -0.84 1.03 0.06
C ARG A 136 -1.11 0.67 1.51
N VAL A 137 -2.34 0.85 1.95
CA VAL A 137 -2.83 0.48 3.29
C VAL A 137 -4.03 -0.44 3.13
N PHE A 138 -3.96 -1.64 3.73
CA PHE A 138 -5.02 -2.65 3.60
C PHE A 138 -4.99 -3.64 4.77
N CYS A 139 -6.08 -4.39 4.95
CA CYS A 139 -6.16 -5.47 5.93
C CYS A 139 -5.79 -6.86 5.37
N GLU A 140 -5.25 -7.78 6.19
CA GLU A 140 -4.97 -9.19 5.83
C GLU A 140 -5.10 -10.16 7.02
#